data_AF-A0AA41CPA5-F1
#
_entry.id   AF-A0AA41CPA5-F1
#
_cell.length_a   1.000
_cell.length_b   1.000
_cell.length_c   1.000
_cell.angle_alpha   90.00
_cell.angle_beta   90.00
_cell.angle_gamma   90.00
#
_symmetry.space_group_name_H-M   'P 1'
#
loop_
_entity.id
_entity.type
_entity.pdbx_description
1 polymer ?
#
loop_
_entity_poly.entity_id
_entity_poly.type
_entity_poly.pdbx_seq_one_letter_code
_entity_poly.pdbx_strand_id
1 'polypeptide(L)'
;MTPWVERIFGATGWQPRDIQISWTVVEEALGVELPGDFKELCATFGRGEFSGYVTVLASAGGESSAVVDNLRRLHSIFDRRPTARRLYEPYGVHPEGRLIQWADTADETEFYWLVQSDRPESWKVVARRATDEPWHELEMSTSEFLYRVLKDEEFAPFGIARQAPEASFEPLEE
;
A
#
# COMPACT_ATOMS: atom_id res chain seq x y z
N MET A 1 16.00 6.99 4.45
CA MET A 1 14.97 6.71 5.46
C MET A 1 14.27 8.01 5.80
N THR A 2 13.04 8.14 5.34
CA THR A 2 12.12 9.19 5.71
C THR A 2 11.77 9.09 7.20
N PRO A 3 11.33 10.18 7.85
CA PRO A 3 11.03 10.19 9.28
C PRO A 3 9.98 9.15 9.70
N TRP A 4 9.03 8.82 8.81
CA TRP A 4 7.97 7.86 9.12
C TRP A 4 8.42 6.40 8.95
N VAL A 5 9.24 6.08 7.94
CA VAL A 5 9.82 4.74 7.79
C VAL A 5 10.73 4.42 8.97
N GLU A 6 11.52 5.39 9.46
CA GLU A 6 12.34 5.24 10.66
C GLU A 6 11.50 4.95 11.90
N ARG A 7 10.33 5.58 12.04
CA ARG A 7 9.40 5.32 13.14
C ARG A 7 8.77 3.93 13.07
N ILE A 8 8.38 3.45 11.89
CA ILE A 8 7.86 2.08 11.72
C ILE A 8 8.96 1.07 12.04
N PHE A 9 10.18 1.33 11.59
CA PHE A 9 11.35 0.51 11.90
C PHE A 9 11.60 0.41 13.40
N GLY A 10 11.63 1.54 14.10
CA GLY A 10 11.76 1.57 15.56
C GLY A 10 10.60 0.91 16.31
N ALA A 11 9.39 1.00 15.77
CA ALA A 11 8.19 0.42 16.39
C ALA A 11 8.09 -1.10 16.23
N THR A 12 8.63 -1.66 15.15
CA THR A 12 8.56 -3.09 14.83
C THR A 12 9.74 -3.91 15.36
N GLY A 13 10.84 -3.25 15.74
CA GLY A 13 12.07 -3.92 16.14
C GLY A 13 12.72 -4.74 15.01
N TRP A 14 12.36 -4.45 13.75
CA TRP A 14 12.79 -5.20 12.58
C TRP A 14 14.29 -5.06 12.30
N GLN A 15 14.86 -5.99 11.53
CA GLN A 15 16.21 -5.87 10.99
C GLN A 15 16.15 -5.61 9.48
N PRO A 16 16.79 -4.55 8.96
CA PRO A 16 16.67 -4.19 7.55
C PRO A 16 17.18 -5.32 6.65
N ARG A 17 16.44 -5.62 5.58
CA ARG A 17 16.84 -6.64 4.59
C ARG A 17 17.56 -6.08 3.35
N ASP A 18 17.63 -4.76 3.20
CA ASP A 18 18.25 -4.03 2.08
C ASP A 18 17.92 -4.65 0.70
N ILE A 19 16.61 -4.83 0.47
CA ILE A 19 16.13 -5.57 -0.70
C ILE A 19 16.31 -4.71 -1.94
N GLN A 20 17.04 -5.25 -2.91
CA GLN A 20 17.29 -4.58 -4.18
C GLN A 20 16.09 -4.78 -5.10
N ILE A 21 15.34 -3.71 -5.34
CA ILE A 21 14.14 -3.67 -6.18
C ILE A 21 14.44 -2.81 -7.40
N SER A 22 14.15 -3.33 -8.59
CA SER A 22 14.35 -2.63 -9.86
C SER A 22 13.17 -1.68 -10.11
N TRP A 23 13.11 -0.58 -9.36
CA TRP A 23 12.00 0.39 -9.42
C TRP A 23 11.72 0.91 -10.82
N THR A 24 12.75 1.09 -11.65
CA THR A 24 12.58 1.49 -13.06
C THR A 24 11.64 0.54 -13.81
N VAL A 25 11.82 -0.77 -13.68
CA VAL A 25 10.97 -1.78 -14.35
C VAL A 25 9.54 -1.74 -13.80
N VAL A 26 9.40 -1.53 -12.49
CA VAL A 26 8.10 -1.43 -11.81
C VAL A 26 7.34 -0.18 -12.28
N GLU A 27 7.99 0.97 -12.28
CA GLU A 27 7.42 2.26 -12.66
C GLU A 27 7.12 2.33 -14.17
N GLU A 28 7.96 1.72 -15.02
CA GLU A 28 7.67 1.55 -16.45
C GLU A 28 6.42 0.69 -16.68
N ALA A 29 6.26 -0.39 -15.92
CA ALA A 29 5.07 -1.25 -16.01
C ALA A 29 3.79 -0.56 -15.52
N LEU A 30 3.91 0.34 -14.54
CA LEU A 30 2.80 1.16 -14.06
C LEU A 30 2.53 2.38 -14.94
N GLY A 31 3.53 2.87 -15.68
CA GLY A 31 3.45 4.13 -16.44
C GLY A 31 3.46 5.39 -15.56
N VAL A 32 3.80 5.25 -14.27
CA VAL A 32 3.92 6.33 -13.30
C VAL A 32 5.03 6.01 -12.29
N GLU A 33 5.66 7.05 -11.76
CA GLU A 33 6.59 6.90 -10.63
C GLU A 33 5.82 6.61 -9.34
N LEU A 34 6.44 5.88 -8.40
CA LEU A 34 5.85 5.56 -7.09
C LEU A 34 6.38 6.50 -5.99
N PRO A 35 5.60 6.72 -4.91
CA PRO A 35 6.05 7.50 -3.75
C PRO A 35 7.38 6.98 -3.19
N GLY A 36 8.33 7.88 -2.94
CA GLY A 36 9.66 7.54 -2.43
C GLY A 36 9.62 6.87 -1.07
N ASP A 37 8.67 7.26 -0.22
CA ASP A 37 8.50 6.67 1.12
C ASP A 37 8.05 5.20 1.07
N PHE A 38 7.23 4.83 0.09
CA PHE A 38 6.86 3.44 -0.18
C PHE A 38 8.05 2.64 -0.71
N LYS A 39 8.86 3.23 -1.59
CA LYS A 39 10.07 2.58 -2.11
C LYS A 39 11.06 2.26 -0.99
N GLU A 40 11.27 3.20 -0.07
CA GLU A 40 12.11 2.98 1.11
C GLU A 40 11.50 1.95 2.08
N LEU A 41 10.17 1.96 2.29
CA LEU A 41 9.47 0.97 3.09
C LEU A 41 9.72 -0.45 2.54
N CYS A 42 9.54 -0.63 1.23
CA CYS A 42 9.76 -1.92 0.57
C CYS A 42 11.21 -2.38 0.63
N ALA A 43 12.19 -1.47 0.45
CA ALA A 43 13.61 -1.80 0.57
C ALA A 43 13.99 -2.24 2.00
N THR A 44 13.31 -1.67 3.01
CA THR A 44 13.60 -1.92 4.44
C THR A 44 12.98 -3.23 4.94
N PHE A 45 11.70 -3.44 4.64
CA PHE A 45 10.90 -4.54 5.18
C PHE A 45 10.74 -5.70 4.20
N GLY A 46 10.59 -5.39 2.91
CA GLY A 46 10.23 -6.36 1.89
C GLY A 46 8.78 -6.80 1.95
N ARG A 47 8.52 -7.93 1.31
CA ARG A 47 7.21 -8.59 1.32
C ARG A 47 6.91 -9.18 2.70
N GLY A 48 5.78 -8.79 3.27
CA GLY A 48 5.34 -9.25 4.57
C GLY A 48 4.10 -8.55 5.08
N GLU A 49 3.75 -8.88 6.31
CA GLU A 49 2.58 -8.36 7.01
C GLU A 49 3.01 -7.60 8.27
N PHE A 50 2.39 -6.44 8.51
CA PHE A 50 2.58 -5.66 9.73
C PHE A 50 1.52 -6.04 10.76
N SER A 51 1.96 -6.43 11.96
CA SER A 51 1.14 -6.77 13.12
C SER A 51 0.02 -7.78 12.85
N GLY A 52 0.22 -8.71 11.92
CA GLY A 52 -0.81 -9.69 11.57
C GLY A 52 -2.02 -9.09 10.84
N TYR A 53 -1.91 -7.86 10.30
CA TYR A 53 -3.06 -7.08 9.84
C TYR A 53 -2.88 -6.44 8.46
N VAL A 54 -1.83 -5.64 8.26
CA VAL A 54 -1.61 -4.93 6.99
C VAL A 54 -0.59 -5.67 6.15
N THR A 55 -1.03 -6.22 5.02
CA THR A 55 -0.14 -6.76 3.99
C THR A 55 0.18 -5.67 2.98
N VAL A 56 1.45 -5.25 2.96
CA VAL A 56 1.92 -4.30 1.96
C VAL A 56 2.24 -5.07 0.68
N LEU A 57 1.76 -4.56 -0.46
CA LEU A 57 2.05 -5.10 -1.80
C LEU A 57 3.49 -4.77 -2.21
N ALA A 58 4.45 -5.29 -1.45
CA ALA A 58 5.87 -5.11 -1.68
C ALA A 58 6.44 -6.17 -2.63
N SER A 59 7.65 -5.89 -3.12
CA SER A 59 8.44 -6.80 -3.95
C SER A 59 9.25 -7.78 -3.08
N ALA A 60 9.47 -8.99 -3.59
CA ALA A 60 10.46 -9.92 -3.03
C ALA A 60 11.90 -9.58 -3.47
N GLY A 61 12.06 -8.59 -4.36
CA GLY A 61 13.32 -8.17 -4.97
C GLY A 61 13.33 -8.35 -6.49
N GLY A 62 14.37 -7.82 -7.13
CA GLY A 62 14.54 -7.90 -8.58
C GLY A 62 13.46 -7.10 -9.32
N GLU A 63 12.83 -7.71 -10.32
CA GLU A 63 11.82 -7.09 -11.19
C GLU A 63 10.38 -7.40 -10.74
N SER A 64 10.19 -8.23 -9.71
CA SER A 64 8.88 -8.60 -9.18
C SER A 64 8.19 -7.39 -8.53
N SER A 65 6.86 -7.27 -8.66
CA SER A 65 6.10 -6.23 -7.97
C SER A 65 4.66 -6.65 -7.75
N ALA A 66 4.30 -6.86 -6.48
CA ALA A 66 2.94 -7.20 -6.09
C ALA A 66 1.94 -6.08 -6.44
N VAL A 67 2.37 -4.81 -6.45
CA VAL A 67 1.54 -3.69 -6.96
C VAL A 67 1.19 -3.90 -8.43
N VAL A 68 2.18 -4.20 -9.27
CA VAL A 68 1.97 -4.41 -10.72
C VAL A 68 1.12 -5.64 -10.97
N ASP A 69 1.41 -6.74 -10.27
CA ASP A 69 0.67 -7.99 -10.44
C ASP A 69 -0.77 -7.86 -9.98
N ASN A 70 -1.03 -7.15 -8.88
CA ASN A 70 -2.38 -6.86 -8.43
C ASN A 70 -3.13 -5.95 -9.41
N LEU A 71 -2.46 -4.93 -9.98
CA LEU A 71 -3.07 -4.07 -10.99
C LEU A 71 -3.48 -4.87 -12.24
N ARG A 72 -2.60 -5.74 -12.75
CA ARG A 72 -2.89 -6.64 -13.87
C ARG A 72 -4.06 -7.59 -13.55
N ARG A 73 -4.10 -8.12 -12.32
CA ARG A 73 -5.19 -8.98 -11.85
C ARG A 73 -6.53 -8.24 -11.86
N LEU A 74 -6.58 -7.00 -11.37
CA LEU A 74 -7.81 -6.18 -11.39
C LEU A 74 -8.30 -5.94 -12.82
N HIS A 75 -7.41 -5.61 -13.76
CA HIS A 75 -7.79 -5.45 -15.17
C HIS A 75 -8.31 -6.73 -15.81
N SER A 76 -7.70 -7.88 -15.52
CA SER A 76 -8.20 -9.19 -15.95
C SER A 76 -9.62 -9.47 -15.42
N ILE A 77 -9.95 -9.03 -14.20
CA ILE A 77 -11.31 -9.09 -13.65
C ILE A 77 -12.24 -8.18 -14.45
N PHE A 78 -11.83 -6.96 -14.77
CA PHE A 78 -12.64 -6.02 -15.52
C PHE A 78 -12.92 -6.43 -16.97
N ASP A 79 -11.99 -7.14 -17.61
CA ASP A 79 -12.19 -7.70 -18.95
C ASP A 79 -13.24 -8.82 -18.92
N ARG A 80 -13.22 -9.66 -17.88
CA ARG A 80 -14.20 -10.74 -17.69
C ARG A 80 -15.55 -10.22 -17.21
N ARG A 81 -15.55 -9.17 -16.39
CA ARG A 81 -16.74 -8.58 -15.78
C ARG A 81 -16.65 -7.04 -15.81
N PRO A 82 -17.03 -6.39 -16.92
CA PRO A 82 -16.94 -4.94 -17.04
C PRO A 82 -17.72 -4.15 -15.98
N THR A 83 -18.80 -4.73 -15.45
CA THR A 83 -19.61 -4.11 -14.37
C THR A 83 -18.87 -4.00 -13.04
N ALA A 84 -17.79 -4.77 -12.82
CA ALA A 84 -16.98 -4.66 -11.61
C ALA A 84 -16.25 -3.31 -11.50
N ARG A 85 -16.05 -2.59 -12.62
CA ARG A 85 -15.48 -1.23 -12.61
C ARG A 85 -16.27 -0.25 -11.73
N ARG A 86 -17.60 -0.47 -11.59
CA ARG A 86 -18.47 0.36 -10.73
C ARG A 86 -18.08 0.32 -9.26
N LEU A 87 -17.42 -0.75 -8.81
CA LEU A 87 -16.92 -0.86 -7.43
C LEU A 87 -15.79 0.13 -7.16
N TYR A 88 -15.18 0.73 -8.18
CA TYR A 88 -14.06 1.66 -8.06
C TYR A 88 -14.46 3.11 -8.36
N GLU A 89 -15.75 3.37 -8.59
CA GLU A 89 -16.26 4.74 -8.72
C GLU A 89 -16.15 5.50 -7.39
N PRO A 90 -15.88 6.82 -7.41
CA PRO A 90 -15.76 7.67 -8.60
C PRO A 90 -14.33 7.73 -9.20
N TYR A 91 -13.34 7.07 -8.60
CA TYR A 91 -11.93 7.28 -8.96
C TYR A 91 -11.46 6.45 -10.16
N GLY A 92 -11.96 5.22 -10.31
CA GLY A 92 -11.49 4.23 -11.26
C GLY A 92 -10.09 3.69 -10.94
N VAL A 93 -9.71 2.59 -11.58
CA VAL A 93 -8.39 1.97 -11.43
C VAL A 93 -7.47 2.42 -12.56
N HIS A 94 -6.22 2.74 -12.23
CA HIS A 94 -5.18 3.16 -13.18
C HIS A 94 -4.95 2.10 -14.29
N PRO A 95 -4.68 2.47 -15.56
CA PRO A 95 -4.47 3.82 -16.07
C PRO A 95 -5.72 4.58 -16.52
N GLU A 96 -6.87 3.93 -16.67
CA GLU A 96 -8.12 4.61 -17.06
C GLU A 96 -8.72 5.45 -15.93
N GLY A 97 -8.40 5.10 -14.68
CA GLY A 97 -8.73 5.84 -13.47
C GLY A 97 -7.48 6.28 -12.70
N ARG A 98 -7.62 6.45 -11.39
CA ARG A 98 -6.58 7.07 -10.55
C ARG A 98 -6.16 6.24 -9.35
N LEU A 99 -6.73 5.06 -9.15
CA LEU A 99 -6.38 4.18 -8.04
C LEU A 99 -5.29 3.19 -8.43
N ILE A 100 -4.25 3.12 -7.61
CA ILE A 100 -3.25 2.05 -7.61
C ILE A 100 -3.22 1.49 -6.19
N GLN A 101 -3.56 0.20 -6.03
CA GLN A 101 -3.55 -0.44 -4.72
C GLN A 101 -2.12 -0.71 -4.26
N TRP A 102 -1.83 -0.44 -2.99
CA TRP A 102 -0.50 -0.63 -2.41
C TRP A 102 -0.48 -1.50 -1.16
N ALA A 103 -1.63 -1.72 -0.54
CA ALA A 103 -1.79 -2.64 0.57
C ALA A 103 -3.25 -3.09 0.70
N ASP A 104 -3.42 -4.16 1.45
CA ASP A 104 -4.71 -4.67 1.90
C ASP A 104 -4.57 -5.30 3.28
N THR A 105 -5.70 -5.67 3.86
CA THR A 105 -5.77 -6.38 5.13
C THR A 105 -6.54 -7.69 4.96
N ALA A 106 -6.35 -8.60 5.92
CA ALA A 106 -7.13 -9.84 5.97
C ALA A 106 -8.64 -9.62 6.12
N ASP A 107 -9.07 -8.45 6.62
CA ASP A 107 -10.49 -8.06 6.76
C ASP A 107 -11.06 -7.31 5.55
N GLU A 108 -10.44 -7.47 4.38
CA GLU A 108 -10.87 -6.90 3.09
C GLU A 108 -10.76 -5.36 3.00
N THR A 109 -10.06 -4.72 3.95
CA THR A 109 -9.74 -3.31 3.83
C THR A 109 -8.68 -3.12 2.75
N GLU A 110 -8.94 -2.21 1.81
CA GLU A 110 -8.08 -1.94 0.68
C GLU A 110 -7.49 -0.53 0.78
N PHE A 111 -6.18 -0.41 0.54
CA PHE A 111 -5.46 0.86 0.57
C PHE A 111 -4.87 1.18 -0.81
N TYR A 112 -5.14 2.39 -1.28
CA TYR A 112 -4.77 2.88 -2.59
C TYR A 112 -4.01 4.19 -2.51
N TRP A 113 -3.21 4.46 -3.53
CA TRP A 113 -2.81 5.81 -3.87
C TRP A 113 -3.82 6.39 -4.82
N LEU A 114 -4.12 7.68 -4.64
CA LEU A 114 -4.84 8.46 -5.63
C LEU A 114 -3.85 9.25 -6.48
N VAL A 115 -3.67 8.80 -7.72
CA VAL A 115 -2.81 9.45 -8.72
C VAL A 115 -3.45 10.76 -9.16
N GLN A 116 -2.92 11.89 -8.69
CA GLN A 116 -3.47 13.22 -8.95
C GLN A 116 -2.52 14.16 -9.71
N SER A 117 -1.25 13.79 -9.82
CA SER A 117 -0.21 14.58 -10.49
C SER A 117 0.94 13.69 -10.95
N ASP A 118 1.88 14.27 -11.67
CA ASP A 118 3.18 13.69 -12.03
C ASP A 118 4.18 13.66 -10.86
N ARG A 119 3.79 14.15 -9.67
CA ARG A 119 4.59 14.15 -8.45
C ARG A 119 4.04 13.11 -7.47
N PRO A 120 4.63 11.92 -7.36
CA PRO A 120 4.14 10.86 -6.48
C PRO A 120 4.07 11.27 -5.01
N GLU A 121 4.97 12.16 -4.57
CA GLU A 121 4.98 12.71 -3.21
C GLU A 121 3.75 13.57 -2.87
N SER A 122 2.98 14.00 -3.88
CA SER A 122 1.72 14.72 -3.68
C SER A 122 0.51 13.79 -3.66
N TRP A 123 0.70 12.49 -3.91
CA TRP A 123 -0.40 11.55 -3.90
C TRP A 123 -0.83 11.26 -2.47
N LYS A 124 -2.13 11.14 -2.29
CA LYS A 124 -2.73 10.82 -1.00
C LYS A 124 -3.13 9.36 -0.93
N VAL A 125 -3.29 8.88 0.30
CA VAL A 125 -3.89 7.57 0.57
C VAL A 125 -5.40 7.68 0.43
N VAL A 126 -6.00 6.70 -0.25
CA VAL A 126 -7.44 6.49 -0.28
C VAL A 126 -7.70 5.08 0.21
N ALA A 127 -8.59 4.94 1.18
CA ALA A 127 -8.86 3.68 1.88
C ALA A 127 -10.34 3.35 1.88
N ARG A 128 -10.66 2.06 1.93
CA ARG A 128 -12.04 1.56 2.07
C ARG A 128 -12.03 0.20 2.77
N ARG A 129 -12.90 0.01 3.75
CA ARG A 129 -12.95 -1.23 4.57
C ARG A 129 -13.61 -2.42 3.88
N ALA A 130 -14.64 -2.15 3.09
CA ALA A 130 -15.36 -3.17 2.33
C ALA A 130 -15.98 -2.52 1.08
N THR A 131 -16.30 -3.33 0.08
CA THR A 131 -16.78 -2.80 -1.23
C THR A 131 -18.03 -1.92 -1.17
N ASP A 132 -18.84 -2.04 -0.11
CA ASP A 132 -20.06 -1.27 0.15
C ASP A 132 -19.86 -0.11 1.15
N GLU A 133 -18.67 0.04 1.72
CA GLU A 133 -18.31 1.16 2.59
C GLU A 133 -17.80 2.38 1.79
N PRO A 134 -17.93 3.60 2.35
CA PRO A 134 -17.46 4.80 1.67
C PRO A 134 -15.93 4.83 1.55
N TRP A 135 -15.46 5.59 0.55
CA TRP A 135 -14.05 5.93 0.43
C TRP A 135 -13.64 6.97 1.47
N HIS A 136 -12.43 6.80 2.00
CA HIS A 136 -11.79 7.74 2.90
C HIS A 136 -10.53 8.31 2.24
N GLU A 137 -10.53 9.59 1.93
CA GLU A 137 -9.34 10.30 1.45
C GLU A 137 -8.53 10.81 2.64
N LEU A 138 -7.24 10.49 2.66
CA LEU A 138 -6.33 10.75 3.79
C LEU A 138 -5.11 11.49 3.27
N GLU A 139 -5.02 12.78 3.61
CA GLU A 139 -3.95 13.69 3.19
C GLU A 139 -2.64 13.41 3.95
N MET A 140 -2.02 12.26 3.66
CA MET A 140 -0.78 11.80 4.26
C MET A 140 -0.05 10.84 3.33
N SER A 141 1.25 10.65 3.59
CA SER A 141 2.09 9.71 2.83
C SER A 141 1.79 8.25 3.19
N THR A 142 2.32 7.32 2.40
CA THR A 142 2.16 5.87 2.61
C THR A 142 2.65 5.43 3.99
N SER A 143 3.87 5.86 4.34
CA SER A 143 4.54 5.52 5.60
C SER A 143 3.91 6.22 6.80
N GLU A 144 3.40 7.45 6.65
CA GLU A 144 2.64 8.09 7.72
C GLU A 144 1.35 7.33 8.02
N PHE A 145 0.60 6.98 6.98
CA PHE A 145 -0.65 6.22 7.14
C PHE A 145 -0.39 4.89 7.83
N LEU A 146 0.59 4.12 7.36
CA LEU A 146 0.93 2.83 7.95
C LEU A 146 1.36 2.98 9.42
N TYR A 147 2.18 3.96 9.75
CA TYR A 147 2.56 4.21 11.14
C TYR A 147 1.34 4.50 12.02
N ARG A 148 0.41 5.35 11.55
CA ARG A 148 -0.81 5.68 12.30
C ARG A 148 -1.70 4.46 12.48
N VAL A 149 -1.86 3.62 11.46
CA VAL A 149 -2.59 2.34 11.59
C VAL A 149 -2.02 1.49 12.72
N LEU A 150 -0.70 1.40 12.81
CA LEU A 150 -0.02 0.53 13.77
C LEU A 150 0.05 1.13 15.19
N LYS A 151 0.19 2.45 15.33
CA LYS A 151 0.59 3.08 16.60
C LYS A 151 -0.32 4.19 17.12
N ASP A 152 -1.21 4.74 16.32
CA ASP A 152 -2.13 5.80 16.76
C ASP A 152 -3.46 5.18 17.24
N GLU A 153 -3.69 5.22 18.55
CA GLU A 153 -4.88 4.66 19.20
C GLU A 153 -6.18 5.37 18.84
N GLU A 154 -6.10 6.57 18.29
CA GLU A 154 -7.24 7.38 17.87
C GLU A 154 -7.46 7.29 16.35
N PHE A 155 -6.60 6.57 15.63
CA PHE A 155 -6.68 6.44 14.18
C PHE A 155 -7.82 5.51 13.75
N ALA A 156 -9.03 6.03 13.69
CA ALA A 156 -10.20 5.33 13.19
C ALA A 156 -10.48 5.70 11.71
N PRO A 157 -11.10 4.79 10.91
CA PRO A 157 -11.53 3.44 11.29
C PRO A 157 -10.49 2.34 11.01
N PHE A 158 -9.26 2.69 10.63
CA PHE A 158 -8.26 1.74 10.10
C PHE A 158 -7.22 1.27 11.11
N GLY A 159 -7.10 1.94 12.26
CA GLY A 159 -6.06 1.70 13.23
C GLY A 159 -6.30 0.48 14.12
N ILE A 160 -5.21 -0.19 14.46
CA ILE A 160 -5.16 -1.40 15.28
C ILE A 160 -4.30 -1.24 16.53
N ALA A 161 -3.82 -0.03 16.83
CA ALA A 161 -2.88 0.20 17.93
C ALA A 161 -3.38 -0.30 19.30
N ARG A 162 -4.71 -0.32 19.52
CA ARG A 162 -5.31 -0.85 20.76
C ARG A 162 -5.37 -2.37 20.78
N GLN A 163 -5.48 -3.00 19.62
CA GLN A 163 -5.59 -4.45 19.42
C GLN A 163 -4.21 -5.11 19.36
N ALA A 164 -3.22 -4.40 18.80
CA ALA A 164 -1.82 -4.81 18.69
C ALA A 164 -0.89 -3.70 19.25
N PRO A 165 -0.74 -3.62 20.58
CA PRO A 165 0.06 -2.56 21.21
C PRO A 165 1.54 -2.59 20.81
N GLU A 166 2.06 -3.79 20.59
CA GLU A 166 3.41 -4.04 20.08
C GLU A 166 3.31 -4.26 18.57
N ALA A 167 3.85 -3.32 17.79
CA ALA A 167 3.88 -3.49 16.35
C ALA A 167 4.92 -4.55 15.99
N SER A 168 4.60 -5.41 15.01
CA SER A 168 5.53 -6.42 14.50
C SER A 168 5.56 -6.39 12.98
N PHE A 169 6.56 -7.06 12.40
CA PHE A 169 6.59 -7.34 10.98
C PHE A 169 6.95 -8.81 10.77
N GLU A 170 6.14 -9.50 9.96
CA GLU A 170 6.29 -10.91 9.64
C GLU A 170 6.56 -11.04 8.13
N PRO A 171 7.76 -11.51 7.73
CA PRO A 171 8.06 -11.68 6.31
C PRO A 171 7.22 -12.82 5.73
N LEU A 172 6.64 -12.60 4.56
CA LEU A 172 5.94 -13.65 3.82
C LEU A 172 6.91 -14.28 2.82
N GLU A 173 7.44 -15.45 3.18
CA GLU A 173 8.26 -16.27 2.28
C GLU A 173 7.42 -16.73 1.07
N GLU A 174 8.07 -16.88 -0.09
CA GLU A 174 7.46 -17.47 -1.29
C GLU A 174 7.48 -19.01 -1.25
#